data_AF-A0A329RE30-F1
#
_entry.id   AF-A0A329RE30-F1
#
_cell.length_a   1.000
_cell.length_b   1.000
_cell.length_c   1.000
_cell.angle_alpha   90.00
_cell.angle_beta   90.00
_cell.angle_gamma   90.00
#
_symmetry.space_group_name_H-M   'P 1'
#
loop_
_entity.id
_entity.type
_entity.pdbx_description
1 polymer ?
#
loop_
_entity_poly.entity_id
_entity_poly.type
_entity_poly.pdbx_seq_one_letter_code
_entity_poly.pdbx_strand_id
1 'polypeptide(L)'
;MEHLASLFDEHDALVHALEDIDVPDGYYAAYTTCSGYMGMKMSVSAPTIVQSGKNLGKKNATDTLTQAYKDILSKYESKLKAGYTIKEIVEPRQLAGLPSPMTLKTWSDHGHKLQYPFFVQPKLDGVRMLVQFDGSGGVRLATRRLHDIAGFEAVKAALLRMLHESDMTNMTIDGELCAHGTSLQIFSGIVRNTSIPEQEKEKLAFHVFDCFDVNMPQMNLATRYPLLRAFVRSARSKFTQLTKTKRVDDPS
;
A
#
# COMPACT_ATOMS: atom_id res chain seq x y z
N MET A 1 30.50 21.18 19.62
CA MET A 1 29.20 20.72 20.15
C MET A 1 28.24 20.75 18.98
N GLU A 2 28.01 19.60 18.35
CA GLU A 2 26.94 19.48 17.36
C GLU A 2 25.61 19.49 18.11
N HIS A 3 24.87 20.58 18.01
CA HIS A 3 23.50 20.63 18.51
C HIS A 3 22.62 19.79 17.58
N LEU A 4 22.38 18.54 17.96
CA LEU A 4 21.31 17.72 17.39
C LEU A 4 19.97 18.26 17.92
N ALA A 5 19.39 19.24 17.23
CA ALA A 5 18.01 19.61 17.43
C ALA A 5 17.12 18.50 16.84
N SER A 6 16.26 17.90 17.68
CA SER A 6 15.16 17.06 17.20
C SER A 6 14.16 17.98 16.48
N LEU A 7 14.14 17.93 15.15
CA LEU A 7 13.26 18.76 14.30
C LEU A 7 11.75 18.49 14.50
N PHE A 8 11.36 17.50 15.32
CA PHE A 8 10.04 16.89 15.23
C PHE A 8 9.12 17.10 16.43
N ASP A 9 9.57 17.81 17.47
CA ASP A 9 8.72 18.13 18.64
C ASP A 9 7.85 19.39 18.44
N GLU A 10 8.19 20.27 17.49
CA GLU A 10 7.50 21.56 17.28
C GLU A 10 7.29 21.88 15.78
N HIS A 11 6.36 21.16 15.15
CA HIS A 11 6.21 21.10 13.69
C HIS A 11 5.93 22.45 12.99
N ASP A 12 5.17 23.37 13.61
CA ASP A 12 4.81 24.65 12.98
C ASP A 12 5.80 25.79 13.29
N ALA A 13 6.43 25.78 14.47
CA ALA A 13 7.39 26.82 14.85
C ALA A 13 8.71 26.71 14.06
N LEU A 14 9.13 25.48 13.73
CA LEU A 14 10.39 25.24 13.03
C LEU A 14 10.33 25.58 11.53
N VAL A 15 9.16 25.43 10.89
CA VAL A 15 8.96 25.77 9.48
C VAL A 15 9.13 27.27 9.27
N HIS A 16 8.47 28.08 10.09
CA HIS A 16 8.61 29.54 10.03
C HIS A 16 10.04 30.00 10.37
N ALA A 17 10.72 29.33 11.30
CA ALA A 17 12.11 29.65 11.62
C ALA A 17 13.11 29.31 10.50
N LEU A 18 12.79 28.35 9.61
CA LEU A 18 13.64 27.97 8.47
C LEU A 18 13.38 28.83 7.22
N GLU A 19 12.17 29.35 7.05
CA GLU A 19 11.79 30.25 5.94
C GLU A 19 12.57 31.59 5.96
N ASP A 20 13.10 31.97 7.12
CA ASP A 20 13.86 33.22 7.32
C ASP A 20 15.39 33.05 7.21
N ILE A 21 15.90 31.84 6.92
CA ILE A 21 17.34 31.58 6.84
C ILE A 21 17.79 31.54 5.37
N ASP A 22 18.44 32.63 4.94
CA ASP A 22 19.12 32.66 3.65
C ASP A 22 20.47 31.92 3.74
N VAL A 23 20.65 30.89 2.92
CA VAL A 23 21.90 30.12 2.87
C VAL A 23 22.88 30.85 1.96
N PRO A 24 24.03 31.33 2.46
CA PRO A 24 24.97 32.06 1.63
C PRO A 24 25.48 31.24 0.44
N ASP A 25 25.85 31.93 -0.64
CA ASP A 25 26.44 31.31 -1.82
C ASP A 25 27.67 30.47 -1.46
N GLY A 26 27.73 29.24 -1.99
CA GLY A 26 28.81 28.27 -1.71
C GLY A 26 28.53 27.32 -0.54
N TYR A 27 27.43 27.50 0.18
CA TYR A 27 26.97 26.57 1.22
C TYR A 27 25.88 25.64 0.69
N TYR A 28 25.75 24.47 1.30
CA TYR A 28 24.73 23.46 0.97
C TYR A 28 24.02 23.00 2.23
N ALA A 29 22.81 22.48 2.07
CA ALA A 29 22.15 21.74 3.13
C ALA A 29 22.48 20.25 2.98
N ALA A 30 22.58 19.53 4.09
CA ALA A 30 22.75 18.09 4.06
C ALA A 30 21.89 17.42 5.12
N TYR A 31 21.36 16.25 4.80
CA TYR A 31 20.63 15.44 5.77
C TYR A 31 20.96 13.96 5.64
N THR A 32 20.83 13.25 6.75
CA THR A 32 21.00 11.80 6.85
C THR A 32 19.75 11.17 7.44
N THR A 33 19.51 9.89 7.15
CA THR A 33 18.46 9.11 7.82
C THR A 33 19.09 8.02 8.69
N CYS A 34 18.56 7.83 9.89
CA CYS A 34 18.96 6.77 10.80
C CYS A 34 17.85 5.71 10.89
N SER A 35 18.21 4.42 10.91
CA SER A 35 17.25 3.32 11.07
C SER A 35 17.87 2.12 11.78
N GLY A 36 17.06 1.41 12.55
CA GLY A 36 17.50 0.24 13.32
C GLY A 36 16.46 -0.15 14.36
N TYR A 37 16.76 -1.21 15.11
CA TYR A 37 15.96 -1.62 16.27
C TYR A 37 16.48 -0.93 17.53
N MET A 38 15.57 -0.61 18.45
CA MET A 38 15.93 -0.03 19.75
C MET A 38 16.95 -0.91 20.46
N GLY A 39 18.03 -0.30 20.95
CA GLY A 39 19.13 -1.01 21.62
C GLY A 39 20.07 -1.80 20.69
N MET A 40 19.85 -1.78 19.37
CA MET A 40 20.75 -2.38 18.39
C MET A 40 21.58 -1.34 17.65
N LYS A 41 22.56 -1.81 16.86
CA LYS A 41 23.35 -0.94 15.99
C LYS A 41 22.44 -0.21 15.00
N MET A 42 22.49 1.11 15.03
CA MET A 42 21.78 1.97 14.09
C MET A 42 22.58 2.09 12.78
N SER A 43 21.87 2.01 11.65
CA SER A 43 22.41 2.30 10.33
C SER A 43 22.14 3.75 9.97
N VAL A 44 23.17 4.47 9.55
CA VAL A 44 23.09 5.86 9.08
C VAL A 44 23.33 5.87 7.57
N SER A 45 22.48 6.56 6.81
CA SER A 45 22.67 6.70 5.37
C SER A 45 23.87 7.60 5.05
N ALA A 46 24.41 7.48 3.84
CA ALA A 46 25.24 8.55 3.29
C ALA A 46 24.45 9.89 3.31
N PRO A 47 25.12 11.03 3.53
CA PRO A 47 24.48 12.34 3.47
C PRO A 47 23.87 12.60 2.10
N THR A 48 22.61 13.06 2.09
CA THR A 48 22.01 13.65 0.90
C THR A 48 22.33 15.13 0.89
N ILE A 49 23.00 15.59 -0.16
CA ILE A 49 23.43 16.98 -0.32
C ILE A 49 22.41 17.72 -1.19
N VAL A 50 21.87 18.82 -0.68
CA VAL A 50 20.99 19.74 -1.39
C VAL A 50 21.78 21.02 -1.65
N GLN A 51 22.16 21.22 -2.90
CA GLN A 51 22.99 22.37 -3.32
C GLN A 51 22.17 23.56 -3.81
N SER A 52 20.92 23.32 -4.19
CA SER A 52 20.01 24.36 -4.67
C SER A 52 18.57 23.95 -4.38
N GLY A 53 17.70 24.93 -4.24
CA GLY A 53 16.26 24.69 -4.24
C GLY A 53 15.71 24.38 -5.63
N LYS A 54 14.38 24.30 -5.74
CA LYS A 54 13.62 23.93 -6.95
C LYS A 54 12.67 25.04 -7.36
N ASN A 55 12.25 25.03 -8.62
CA ASN A 55 11.30 26.01 -9.19
C ASN A 55 11.74 27.49 -9.05
N LEU A 56 13.06 27.75 -9.09
CA LEU A 56 13.60 29.10 -9.03
C LEU A 56 12.95 30.00 -10.09
N GLY A 57 12.56 31.22 -9.69
CA GLY A 57 11.86 32.18 -10.54
C GLY A 57 10.34 31.95 -10.67
N LYS A 58 9.75 30.99 -9.96
CA LYS A 58 8.29 30.80 -9.86
C LYS A 58 7.79 31.15 -8.45
N LYS A 59 6.49 31.41 -8.32
CA LYS A 59 5.84 31.67 -7.01
C LYS A 59 6.04 30.55 -5.97
N ASN A 60 6.33 29.33 -6.43
CA ASN A 60 6.58 28.16 -5.59
C ASN A 60 8.07 27.77 -5.57
N ALA A 61 8.96 28.73 -5.77
CA ALA A 61 10.40 28.54 -5.59
C ALA A 61 10.69 28.08 -4.16
N THR A 62 11.68 27.21 -4.01
CA THR A 62 12.28 26.86 -2.74
C THR A 62 13.74 27.29 -2.74
N ASP A 63 14.26 27.69 -1.59
CA ASP A 63 15.69 27.79 -1.34
C ASP A 63 16.27 26.40 -0.96
N THR A 64 17.57 26.36 -0.68
CA THR A 64 18.32 25.15 -0.33
C THR A 64 17.86 24.49 0.97
N LEU A 65 17.61 25.25 2.05
CA LEU A 65 17.14 24.71 3.33
C LEU A 65 15.68 24.26 3.24
N THR A 66 14.83 25.08 2.66
CA THR A 66 13.42 24.77 2.42
C THR A 66 13.28 23.49 1.59
N GLN A 67 14.11 23.32 0.57
CA GLN A 67 14.10 22.10 -0.24
C GLN A 67 14.57 20.88 0.56
N ALA A 68 15.64 20.99 1.35
CA ALA A 68 16.11 19.91 2.19
C ALA A 68 15.07 19.50 3.25
N TYR A 69 14.42 20.47 3.88
CA TYR A 69 13.33 20.22 4.81
C TYR A 69 12.16 19.51 4.13
N LYS A 70 11.70 19.96 2.95
CA LYS A 70 10.64 19.28 2.19
C LYS A 70 11.00 17.85 1.82
N ASP A 71 12.26 17.58 1.50
CA ASP A 71 12.73 16.22 1.23
C ASP A 71 12.70 15.34 2.49
N ILE A 72 13.12 15.88 3.65
CA ILE A 72 13.06 15.19 4.96
C ILE A 72 11.60 14.90 5.34
N LEU A 73 10.73 15.91 5.27
CA LEU A 73 9.31 15.79 5.60
C LEU A 73 8.62 14.74 4.71
N SER A 74 8.90 14.76 3.40
CA SER A 74 8.36 13.76 2.48
C SER A 74 8.79 12.33 2.85
N LYS A 75 10.06 12.13 3.24
CA LYS A 75 10.56 10.83 3.72
C LYS A 75 9.88 10.41 5.03
N TYR A 76 9.69 11.34 5.95
CA TYR A 76 9.04 11.12 7.23
C TYR A 76 7.56 10.71 7.05
N GLU A 77 6.79 11.51 6.31
CA GLU A 77 5.39 11.19 5.98
C GLU A 77 5.27 9.85 5.25
N SER A 78 6.22 9.53 4.37
CA SER A 78 6.25 8.24 3.68
C SER A 78 6.45 7.06 4.64
N LYS A 79 7.18 7.25 5.76
CA LYS A 79 7.31 6.24 6.82
C LYS A 79 6.03 6.11 7.62
N LEU A 80 5.38 7.21 7.99
CA LEU A 80 4.08 7.17 8.65
C LEU A 80 3.05 6.44 7.78
N LYS A 81 2.99 6.75 6.48
CA LYS A 81 2.14 6.06 5.50
C LYS A 81 2.50 4.58 5.33
N ALA A 82 3.74 4.18 5.60
CA ALA A 82 4.18 2.79 5.58
C ALA A 82 3.84 2.04 6.89
N GLY A 83 3.15 2.67 7.85
CA GLY A 83 2.71 2.07 9.10
C GLY A 83 3.63 2.31 10.30
N TYR A 84 4.64 3.19 10.18
CA TYR A 84 5.42 3.62 11.33
C TYR A 84 4.58 4.58 12.18
N THR A 85 4.76 4.54 13.50
CA THR A 85 4.09 5.41 14.46
C THR A 85 5.11 6.01 15.41
N ILE A 86 4.80 7.20 15.89
CA ILE A 86 5.59 7.93 16.89
C ILE A 86 5.24 7.41 18.30
N LYS A 87 4.02 6.90 18.49
CA LYS A 87 3.58 6.30 19.76
C LYS A 87 4.21 4.93 19.90
N GLU A 88 4.74 4.66 21.09
CA GLU A 88 5.20 3.32 21.44
C GLU A 88 4.02 2.34 21.32
N ILE A 89 4.17 1.34 20.44
CA ILE A 89 3.16 0.30 20.26
C ILE A 89 3.36 -0.69 21.41
N VAL A 90 2.52 -0.58 22.44
CA VAL A 90 2.50 -1.55 23.54
C VAL A 90 1.91 -2.88 23.06
N GLU A 91 0.92 -2.84 22.15
CA GLU A 91 0.30 -4.03 21.56
C GLU A 91 0.07 -3.87 20.05
N PRO A 92 0.57 -4.79 19.19
CA PRO A 92 0.45 -4.69 17.73
C PRO A 92 -1.00 -4.55 17.21
N ARG A 93 -1.98 -5.06 17.96
CA ARG A 93 -3.41 -4.98 17.63
C ARG A 93 -4.00 -3.57 17.71
N GLN A 94 -3.28 -2.61 18.27
CA GLN A 94 -3.72 -1.22 18.39
C GLN A 94 -3.54 -0.39 17.11
N LEU A 95 -2.90 -0.95 16.07
CA LEU A 95 -2.82 -0.30 14.77
C LEU A 95 -4.17 -0.41 14.04
N ALA A 96 -5.01 0.62 14.18
CA ALA A 96 -6.21 0.78 13.38
C ALA A 96 -5.83 0.94 11.90
N GLY A 97 -6.25 0.02 11.03
CA GLY A 97 -5.99 0.11 9.60
C GLY A 97 -6.20 -1.19 8.85
N LEU A 98 -6.21 -1.09 7.52
CA LEU A 98 -6.17 -2.27 6.65
C LEU A 98 -4.93 -3.11 7.00
N PRO A 99 -5.05 -4.42 7.12
CA PRO A 99 -3.89 -5.28 7.20
C PRO A 99 -3.08 -5.20 5.91
N SER A 100 -1.75 -5.14 6.07
CA SER A 100 -0.86 -5.25 4.92
C SER A 100 -1.04 -6.60 4.24
N PRO A 101 -1.19 -6.64 2.91
CA PRO A 101 -1.45 -7.87 2.21
C PRO A 101 -0.19 -8.74 2.13
N MET A 102 -0.38 -10.06 2.04
CA MET A 102 0.73 -11.01 2.00
C MET A 102 1.64 -10.76 0.78
N THR A 103 2.96 -10.78 1.03
CA THR A 103 3.97 -10.60 -0.01
C THR A 103 4.64 -11.92 -0.35
N LEU A 104 4.98 -12.12 -1.63
CA LEU A 104 5.59 -13.36 -2.10
C LEU A 104 7.09 -13.37 -1.77
N LYS A 105 7.58 -14.56 -1.42
CA LYS A 105 9.01 -14.88 -1.41
C LYS A 105 9.42 -15.42 -2.78
N THR A 106 10.69 -15.23 -3.14
CA THR A 106 11.30 -15.75 -4.37
C THR A 106 11.34 -17.27 -4.36
N TRP A 107 11.06 -17.88 -5.51
CA TRP A 107 11.08 -19.34 -5.67
C TRP A 107 12.48 -19.92 -5.43
N SER A 108 13.53 -19.30 -5.96
CA SER A 108 14.92 -19.74 -5.80
C SER A 108 15.30 -19.99 -4.34
N ASP A 109 14.83 -19.13 -3.44
CA ASP A 109 15.29 -19.10 -2.06
C ASP A 109 14.35 -19.87 -1.11
N HIS A 110 13.11 -20.13 -1.54
CA HIS A 110 12.06 -20.67 -0.68
C HIS A 110 11.27 -21.85 -1.27
N GLY A 111 11.41 -22.19 -2.56
CA GLY A 111 10.65 -23.25 -3.20
C GLY A 111 10.84 -24.61 -2.53
N HIS A 112 12.07 -24.91 -2.08
CA HIS A 112 12.40 -26.13 -1.33
C HIS A 112 11.72 -26.25 0.05
N LYS A 113 11.11 -25.16 0.56
CA LYS A 113 10.40 -25.14 1.85
C LYS A 113 8.91 -25.46 1.71
N LEU A 114 8.39 -25.55 0.48
CA LEU A 114 6.99 -25.88 0.25
C LEU A 114 6.75 -27.35 0.56
N GLN A 115 5.61 -27.62 1.19
CA GLN A 115 5.14 -28.95 1.51
C GLN A 115 3.88 -29.26 0.71
N TYR A 116 3.75 -30.50 0.27
CA TYR A 116 2.54 -30.98 -0.37
C TYR A 116 1.45 -31.29 0.67
N PRO A 117 0.16 -31.10 0.33
CA PRO A 117 -0.32 -30.46 -0.90
C PRO A 117 -0.18 -28.94 -0.84
N PHE A 118 0.11 -28.31 -1.98
CA PHE A 118 0.07 -26.84 -2.12
C PHE A 118 -0.79 -26.40 -3.31
N PHE A 119 -1.03 -25.10 -3.40
CA PHE A 119 -1.83 -24.51 -4.48
C PHE A 119 -0.94 -23.65 -5.39
N VAL A 120 -1.22 -23.71 -6.68
CA VAL A 120 -0.58 -22.90 -7.71
C VAL A 120 -1.63 -22.01 -8.38
N GLN A 121 -1.29 -20.74 -8.53
CA GLN A 121 -2.08 -19.72 -9.21
C GLN A 121 -1.21 -19.00 -10.24
N PRO A 122 -1.77 -18.55 -11.39
CA PRO A 122 -1.03 -17.71 -12.32
C PRO A 122 -0.70 -16.38 -11.65
N LYS A 123 0.50 -15.87 -11.89
CA LYS A 123 0.83 -14.50 -11.53
C LYS A 123 0.20 -13.56 -12.56
N LEU A 124 -0.74 -12.74 -12.10
CA LEU A 124 -1.36 -11.71 -12.90
C LEU A 124 -0.45 -10.48 -12.99
N ASP A 125 -0.63 -9.70 -14.06
CA ASP A 125 0.05 -8.42 -14.27
C ASP A 125 -1.00 -7.31 -14.27
N GLY A 126 -1.14 -6.62 -13.13
CA GLY A 126 -2.20 -5.63 -12.89
C GLY A 126 -1.88 -4.75 -11.69
N VAL A 127 -2.91 -4.19 -11.08
CA VAL A 127 -2.76 -3.49 -9.78
C VAL A 127 -3.52 -4.25 -8.71
N ARG A 128 -2.77 -4.68 -7.69
CA ARG A 128 -3.32 -5.29 -6.49
C ARG A 128 -4.32 -4.37 -5.82
N MET A 129 -5.50 -4.92 -5.55
CA MET A 129 -6.60 -4.26 -4.87
C MET A 129 -7.08 -5.12 -3.70
N LEU A 130 -7.23 -4.48 -2.56
CA LEU A 130 -7.88 -5.01 -1.36
C LEU A 130 -9.28 -4.43 -1.26
N VAL A 131 -10.22 -5.27 -0.84
CA VAL A 131 -11.62 -4.90 -0.61
C VAL A 131 -11.98 -5.26 0.82
N GLN A 132 -12.58 -4.32 1.54
CA GLN A 132 -13.14 -4.53 2.86
C GLN A 132 -14.50 -3.84 2.97
N PHE A 133 -15.39 -4.41 3.78
CA PHE A 133 -16.55 -3.67 4.29
C PHE A 133 -16.05 -2.52 5.17
N ASP A 134 -16.59 -1.31 4.98
CA ASP A 134 -16.14 -0.12 5.70
C ASP A 134 -16.83 0.09 7.06
N GLY A 135 -17.82 -0.74 7.40
CA GLY A 135 -18.60 -0.63 8.63
C GLY A 135 -19.78 0.35 8.56
N SER A 136 -19.84 1.21 7.53
CA SER A 136 -20.90 2.22 7.35
C SER A 136 -21.88 1.89 6.23
N GLY A 137 -21.79 0.69 5.66
CA GLY A 137 -22.67 0.22 4.59
C GLY A 137 -22.07 0.35 3.19
N GLY A 138 -20.77 0.60 3.08
CA GLY A 138 -20.04 0.65 1.81
C GLY A 138 -18.86 -0.34 1.78
N VAL A 139 -18.02 -0.17 0.77
CA VAL A 139 -16.77 -0.91 0.64
C VAL A 139 -15.60 0.03 0.42
N ARG A 140 -14.50 -0.26 1.12
CA ARG A 140 -13.22 0.37 0.92
C ARG A 140 -12.41 -0.41 -0.09
N LEU A 141 -11.90 0.28 -1.11
CA LEU A 141 -10.96 -0.25 -2.09
C LEU A 141 -9.58 0.33 -1.79
N ALA A 142 -8.55 -0.50 -1.67
CA ALA A 142 -7.20 -0.03 -1.35
C ALA A 142 -6.12 -0.74 -2.16
N THR A 143 -5.03 -0.03 -2.44
CA THR A 143 -3.85 -0.58 -3.11
C THR A 143 -3.03 -1.47 -2.17
N ARG A 144 -2.00 -2.15 -2.70
CA ARG A 144 -0.99 -2.86 -1.88
C ARG A 144 -0.40 -2.03 -0.75
N ARG A 145 -0.22 -0.72 -0.96
CA ARG A 145 0.30 0.22 0.05
C ARG A 145 -0.80 0.87 0.88
N LEU A 146 -2.00 0.28 0.88
CA LEU A 146 -3.15 0.71 1.67
C LEU A 146 -3.66 2.13 1.35
N HIS A 147 -3.29 2.67 0.19
CA HIS A 147 -3.87 3.93 -0.30
C HIS A 147 -5.23 3.64 -0.90
N ASP A 148 -6.21 4.48 -0.57
CA ASP A 148 -7.58 4.34 -1.07
C ASP A 148 -7.65 4.53 -2.58
N ILE A 149 -8.52 3.75 -3.22
CA ILE A 149 -8.84 3.81 -4.64
C ILE A 149 -10.22 4.47 -4.76
N ALA A 150 -10.28 5.60 -5.47
CA ALA A 150 -11.50 6.38 -5.65
C ALA A 150 -12.26 6.03 -6.95
N GLY A 151 -13.58 6.27 -6.95
CA GLY A 151 -14.52 5.83 -7.99
C GLY A 151 -14.80 4.33 -7.93
N PHE A 152 -15.02 3.69 -9.08
CA PHE A 152 -15.41 2.28 -9.19
C PHE A 152 -16.79 1.98 -8.58
N GLU A 153 -17.75 2.90 -8.70
CA GLU A 153 -18.99 2.86 -7.93
C GLU A 153 -19.85 1.63 -8.26
N ALA A 154 -19.92 1.24 -9.55
CA ALA A 154 -20.59 0.01 -9.96
C ALA A 154 -19.90 -1.26 -9.41
N VAL A 155 -18.57 -1.25 -9.35
CA VAL A 155 -17.78 -2.37 -8.81
C VAL A 155 -17.95 -2.44 -7.30
N LYS A 156 -17.92 -1.31 -6.60
CA LYS A 156 -18.16 -1.21 -5.15
C LYS A 156 -19.54 -1.74 -4.78
N ALA A 157 -20.59 -1.34 -5.50
CA ALA A 157 -21.94 -1.82 -5.27
C ALA A 157 -22.05 -3.35 -5.47
N ALA A 158 -21.39 -3.90 -6.49
CA ALA A 158 -21.34 -5.33 -6.71
C ALA A 158 -20.58 -6.06 -5.59
N LEU A 159 -19.41 -5.55 -5.19
CA LEU A 159 -18.59 -6.12 -4.12
C LEU A 159 -19.30 -6.09 -2.77
N LEU A 160 -19.99 -4.99 -2.44
CA LEU A 160 -20.79 -4.88 -1.23
C LEU A 160 -21.87 -5.98 -1.17
N ARG A 161 -22.62 -6.14 -2.26
CA ARG A 161 -23.64 -7.19 -2.36
C ARG A 161 -23.01 -8.57 -2.20
N MET A 162 -21.87 -8.82 -2.86
CA MET A 162 -21.17 -10.10 -2.77
C MET A 162 -20.70 -10.40 -1.34
N LEU A 163 -20.14 -9.41 -0.62
CA LEU A 163 -19.69 -9.56 0.77
C LEU A 163 -20.84 -9.95 1.70
N HIS A 164 -22.01 -9.31 1.54
CA HIS A 164 -23.19 -9.59 2.35
C HIS A 164 -23.77 -10.98 2.04
N GLU A 165 -23.96 -11.32 0.76
CA GLU A 165 -24.53 -12.60 0.35
C GLU A 165 -23.64 -13.80 0.70
N SER A 166 -22.32 -13.60 0.82
CA SER A 166 -21.38 -14.65 1.23
C SER A 166 -21.04 -14.65 2.72
N ASP A 167 -21.62 -13.74 3.51
CA ASP A 167 -21.30 -13.54 4.94
C ASP A 167 -19.79 -13.34 5.19
N MET A 168 -19.17 -12.44 4.40
CA MET A 168 -17.74 -12.15 4.43
C MET A 168 -17.43 -10.69 4.78
N THR A 169 -18.32 -9.98 5.46
CA THR A 169 -18.14 -8.57 5.84
C THR A 169 -17.00 -8.36 6.84
N ASN A 170 -16.59 -9.39 7.58
CA ASN A 170 -15.41 -9.38 8.45
C ASN A 170 -14.09 -9.73 7.72
N MET A 171 -14.16 -10.12 6.44
CA MET A 171 -13.00 -10.57 5.67
C MET A 171 -12.42 -9.44 4.82
N THR A 172 -11.11 -9.51 4.60
CA THR A 172 -10.43 -8.78 3.53
C THR A 172 -10.39 -9.66 2.29
N ILE A 173 -10.85 -9.13 1.15
CA ILE A 173 -10.74 -9.81 -0.15
C ILE A 173 -9.52 -9.25 -0.89
N ASP A 174 -8.68 -10.13 -1.42
CA ASP A 174 -7.40 -9.78 -2.03
C ASP A 174 -7.32 -10.33 -3.46
N GLY A 175 -6.96 -9.44 -4.37
CA GLY A 175 -6.95 -9.74 -5.79
C GLY A 175 -6.16 -8.72 -6.60
N GLU A 176 -6.18 -8.92 -7.91
CA GLU A 176 -5.55 -8.06 -8.89
C GLU A 176 -6.63 -7.47 -9.80
N LEU A 177 -6.66 -6.15 -9.95
CA LEU A 177 -7.42 -5.55 -11.05
C LEU A 177 -6.61 -5.70 -12.35
N CYS A 178 -7.23 -6.29 -13.37
CA CYS A 178 -6.64 -6.52 -14.69
C CYS A 178 -7.61 -6.13 -15.80
N ALA A 179 -7.08 -5.79 -16.97
CA ALA A 179 -7.83 -5.70 -18.22
C ALA A 179 -7.15 -6.59 -19.26
N HIS A 180 -7.93 -7.37 -20.00
CA HIS A 180 -7.37 -8.20 -21.06
C HIS A 180 -6.87 -7.33 -22.21
N GLY A 181 -5.63 -7.54 -22.66
CA GLY A 181 -5.07 -6.86 -23.83
C GLY A 181 -4.53 -5.43 -23.63
N THR A 182 -4.46 -4.93 -22.39
CA THR A 182 -3.97 -3.56 -22.09
C THR A 182 -2.68 -3.60 -21.27
N SER A 183 -1.76 -2.66 -21.50
CA SER A 183 -0.50 -2.60 -20.73
C SER A 183 -0.70 -2.09 -19.29
N LEU A 184 0.16 -2.53 -18.38
CA LEU A 184 0.13 -2.14 -16.96
C LEU A 184 0.21 -0.62 -16.74
N GLN A 185 0.95 0.10 -17.60
CA GLN A 185 1.11 1.55 -17.49
C GLN A 185 -0.22 2.29 -17.72
N ILE A 186 -0.95 1.91 -18.76
CA ILE A 186 -2.27 2.49 -19.09
C ILE A 186 -3.25 2.20 -17.95
N PHE A 187 -3.26 0.94 -17.49
CA PHE A 187 -4.13 0.50 -16.41
C PHE A 187 -3.85 1.24 -15.09
N SER A 188 -2.58 1.42 -14.72
CA SER A 188 -2.20 2.12 -13.50
C SER A 188 -2.61 3.60 -13.50
N GLY A 189 -2.66 4.22 -14.68
CA GLY A 189 -3.20 5.57 -14.86
C GLY A 189 -4.71 5.62 -14.61
N ILE A 190 -5.46 4.65 -15.14
CA ILE A 190 -6.92 4.55 -14.96
C ILE A 190 -7.30 4.43 -13.48
N VAL A 191 -6.65 3.54 -12.73
CA VAL A 191 -6.98 3.31 -11.31
C VAL A 191 -6.74 4.53 -10.43
N ARG A 192 -5.68 5.29 -10.70
CA ARG A 192 -5.28 6.43 -9.85
C ARG A 192 -5.96 7.74 -10.23
N ASN A 193 -6.48 7.84 -11.44
CA ASN A 193 -7.04 9.08 -11.95
C ASN A 193 -8.55 9.17 -11.67
N THR A 194 -8.92 10.09 -10.78
CA THR A 194 -10.30 10.36 -10.39
C THR A 194 -11.13 11.00 -11.50
N SER A 195 -10.50 11.62 -12.49
CA SER A 195 -11.16 12.23 -13.64
C SER A 195 -11.55 11.23 -14.73
N ILE A 196 -11.14 9.97 -14.62
CA ILE A 196 -11.52 8.94 -15.60
C ILE A 196 -12.98 8.53 -15.41
N PRO A 197 -13.81 8.53 -16.48
CA PRO A 197 -15.20 8.12 -16.40
C PRO A 197 -15.38 6.70 -15.85
N GLU A 198 -16.45 6.48 -15.09
CA GLU A 198 -16.76 5.17 -14.49
C GLU A 198 -16.90 4.06 -15.54
N GLN A 199 -17.39 4.37 -16.75
CA GLN A 199 -17.53 3.38 -17.83
C GLN A 199 -16.19 2.79 -18.28
N GLU A 200 -15.10 3.55 -18.20
CA GLU A 200 -13.75 3.04 -18.50
C GLU A 200 -13.24 2.14 -17.37
N LYS A 201 -13.57 2.49 -16.12
CA LYS A 201 -13.25 1.68 -14.93
C LYS A 201 -14.02 0.35 -14.92
N GLU A 202 -15.24 0.33 -15.46
CA GLU A 202 -16.07 -0.88 -15.59
C GLU A 202 -15.51 -1.94 -16.55
N LYS A 203 -14.56 -1.58 -17.43
CA LYS A 203 -13.88 -2.54 -18.32
C LYS A 203 -12.86 -3.41 -17.58
N LEU A 204 -12.57 -3.08 -16.33
CA LEU A 204 -11.60 -3.76 -15.51
C LEU A 204 -12.25 -4.93 -14.75
N ALA A 205 -11.54 -6.05 -14.69
CA ALA A 205 -11.94 -7.22 -13.94
C ALA A 205 -11.08 -7.35 -12.68
N PHE A 206 -11.71 -7.58 -11.54
CA PHE A 206 -11.06 -7.91 -10.29
C PHE A 206 -10.89 -9.42 -10.17
N HIS A 207 -9.66 -9.87 -10.41
CA HIS A 207 -9.27 -11.27 -10.28
C HIS A 207 -8.88 -11.57 -8.83
N VAL A 208 -9.78 -12.22 -8.13
CA VAL A 208 -9.62 -12.53 -6.72
C VAL A 208 -8.78 -13.80 -6.56
N PHE A 209 -7.75 -13.77 -5.70
CA PHE A 209 -6.88 -14.93 -5.47
C PHE A 209 -6.80 -15.34 -3.99
N ASP A 210 -7.21 -14.48 -3.06
CA ASP A 210 -7.17 -14.77 -1.63
C ASP A 210 -8.22 -13.98 -0.83
N CYS A 211 -8.47 -14.40 0.41
CA CYS A 211 -9.25 -13.66 1.38
C CYS A 211 -8.77 -14.00 2.79
N PHE A 212 -8.82 -13.08 3.76
CA PHE A 212 -8.34 -13.33 5.12
C PHE A 212 -9.00 -12.45 6.18
N ASP A 213 -9.07 -12.97 7.41
CA ASP A 213 -9.45 -12.24 8.63
C ASP A 213 -8.21 -12.11 9.53
N VAL A 214 -7.90 -10.90 9.95
CA VAL A 214 -6.78 -10.60 10.85
C VAL A 214 -6.93 -11.23 12.23
N ASN A 215 -8.18 -11.53 12.62
CA ASN A 215 -8.50 -12.22 13.87
C ASN A 215 -8.38 -13.75 13.74
N MET A 216 -8.20 -14.26 12.51
CA MET A 216 -7.99 -15.68 12.22
C MET A 216 -6.77 -15.93 11.31
N PRO A 217 -5.56 -15.47 11.70
CA PRO A 217 -4.36 -15.52 10.85
C PRO A 217 -3.89 -16.94 10.50
N GLN A 218 -4.33 -17.95 11.25
CA GLN A 218 -4.02 -19.37 11.03
C GLN A 218 -4.77 -19.99 9.85
N MET A 219 -5.77 -19.30 9.28
CA MET A 219 -6.47 -19.80 8.10
C MET A 219 -5.52 -19.93 6.93
N ASN A 220 -5.30 -21.16 6.47
CA ASN A 220 -4.51 -21.43 5.27
C ASN A 220 -5.37 -21.31 4.01
N LEU A 221 -4.73 -21.36 2.84
CA LEU A 221 -5.44 -21.23 1.56
C LEU A 221 -6.46 -22.36 1.32
N ALA A 222 -6.27 -23.56 1.88
CA ALA A 222 -7.25 -24.65 1.74
C ALA A 222 -8.59 -24.30 2.43
N THR A 223 -8.54 -23.58 3.55
CA THR A 223 -9.72 -23.05 4.25
C THR A 223 -10.29 -21.81 3.57
N ARG A 224 -9.43 -20.92 3.06
CA ARG A 224 -9.84 -19.63 2.46
C ARG A 224 -10.42 -19.79 1.06
N TYR A 225 -9.91 -20.73 0.27
CA TYR A 225 -10.33 -20.91 -1.13
C TYR A 225 -11.81 -21.29 -1.31
N PRO A 226 -12.43 -22.17 -0.49
CA PRO A 226 -13.87 -22.40 -0.51
C PRO A 226 -14.69 -21.13 -0.25
N LEU A 227 -14.29 -20.29 0.69
CA LEU A 227 -14.94 -19.00 0.97
C LEU A 227 -14.83 -18.08 -0.24
N LEU A 228 -13.65 -18.00 -0.85
CA LEU A 228 -13.43 -17.22 -2.07
C LEU A 228 -14.29 -17.68 -3.24
N ARG A 229 -14.48 -18.99 -3.39
CA ARG A 229 -15.41 -19.54 -4.38
C ARG A 229 -16.86 -19.17 -4.11
N ALA A 230 -17.27 -19.18 -2.84
CA ALA A 230 -18.62 -18.75 -2.45
C ALA A 230 -18.82 -17.27 -2.74
N PHE A 231 -17.85 -16.42 -2.38
CA PHE A 231 -17.83 -14.99 -2.68
C PHE A 231 -17.98 -14.72 -4.18
N VAL A 232 -17.14 -15.30 -5.06
CA VAL A 232 -17.22 -15.02 -6.50
C VAL A 232 -18.52 -15.54 -7.12
N ARG A 233 -19.14 -16.57 -6.53
CA ARG A 233 -20.42 -17.12 -7.01
C ARG A 233 -21.63 -16.38 -6.47
N SER A 234 -21.51 -15.70 -5.33
CA SER A 234 -22.57 -14.86 -4.78
C SER A 234 -22.83 -13.69 -5.72
N ALA A 235 -24.09 -13.26 -5.81
CA ALA A 235 -24.52 -12.08 -6.55
C ALA A 235 -24.18 -12.01 -8.06
N ARG A 236 -23.48 -13.01 -8.64
CA ARG A 236 -22.90 -13.08 -10.00
C ARG A 236 -22.52 -11.71 -10.57
N SER A 237 -21.25 -11.33 -10.47
CA SER A 237 -20.77 -10.05 -11.00
C SER A 237 -19.94 -10.21 -12.27
N LYS A 238 -20.13 -9.33 -13.26
CA LYS A 238 -19.24 -9.22 -14.43
C LYS A 238 -17.84 -8.70 -14.04
N PHE A 239 -17.75 -8.05 -12.89
CA PHE A 239 -16.53 -7.36 -12.43
C PHE A 239 -15.57 -8.26 -11.67
N THR A 240 -16.00 -9.45 -11.23
CA THR A 240 -15.17 -10.33 -10.39
C THR A 240 -14.92 -11.65 -11.09
N GLN A 241 -13.70 -12.15 -10.96
CA GLN A 241 -13.29 -13.44 -11.48
C GLN A 241 -12.45 -14.16 -10.43
N LEU A 242 -12.67 -15.46 -10.29
CA LEU A 242 -11.82 -16.27 -9.43
C LEU A 242 -10.54 -16.62 -10.19
N THR A 243 -9.39 -16.37 -9.57
CA THR A 243 -8.09 -16.76 -10.14
C THR A 243 -8.00 -18.28 -10.24
N LYS A 244 -7.62 -18.76 -11.42
CA LYS A 244 -7.42 -20.20 -11.66
C LYS A 244 -6.46 -20.76 -10.63
N THR A 245 -6.89 -21.75 -9.87
CA THR A 245 -6.12 -22.35 -8.78
C THR A 245 -6.04 -23.85 -9.00
N LYS A 246 -4.83 -24.41 -9.04
CA LYS A 246 -4.59 -25.85 -9.12
C LYS A 246 -4.02 -26.33 -7.79
N ARG A 247 -4.62 -27.37 -7.21
CA ARG A 247 -4.02 -28.12 -6.10
C ARG A 247 -2.99 -29.09 -6.68
N VAL A 248 -1.82 -29.14 -6.06
CA VAL A 248 -0.73 -30.06 -6.39
C VAL A 248 -0.51 -30.93 -5.17
N ASP A 249 -0.76 -32.22 -5.32
CA ASP A 249 -0.75 -33.19 -4.22
C ASP A 249 0.58 -33.91 -4.06
N ASP A 250 1.40 -33.96 -5.12
CA ASP A 250 2.69 -34.65 -5.12
C ASP A 250 3.64 -34.09 -6.22
N PRO A 251 4.93 -34.49 -6.24
CA PRO A 251 5.96 -33.95 -7.14
C PRO A 251 5.87 -34.36 -8.62
N SER A 252 4.87 -35.13 -9.04
CA SER A 252 4.72 -35.72 -10.40
C SER A 252 5.14 -34.83 -11.56
#